data_AF-A0A9J7ZHX5-F1
#
_entry.id   AF-A0A9J7ZHX5-F1
#
_cell.length_a   1.000
_cell.length_b   1.000
_cell.length_c   1.000
_cell.angle_alpha   90.00
_cell.angle_beta   90.00
_cell.angle_gamma   90.00
#
_symmetry.space_group_name_H-M   'P 1'
#
loop_
_entity.id
_entity.type
_entity.pdbx_description
1 polymer ?
#
loop_
_entity_poly.entity_id
_entity_poly.type
_entity_poly.pdbx_seq_one_letter_code
_entity_poly.pdbx_strand_id
1 'polypeptide(L)'
;MCPLLARAPGLQLRLAQWLIQPWHLRSLIDHKALPTMLLNWTEEAELHFTRAPCQAPALGIAQSDRPFVRYIHEHLRCMTACLMQDHGGSLRPIHYYSGKLDLVTQGMAPCLRAVQAVHLALQASSGMVLG
;
A
#
# COMPACT_ATOMS: atom_id res chain seq x y z
N MET A 1 -29.81 5.92 2.55
CA MET A 1 -29.50 7.15 3.34
C MET A 1 -28.85 6.70 4.64
N CYS A 2 -27.57 6.99 4.85
CA CYS A 2 -26.91 6.79 6.14
C CYS A 2 -26.65 8.17 6.75
N PRO A 3 -27.38 8.57 7.80
CA PRO A 3 -27.18 9.86 8.44
C PRO A 3 -26.27 9.66 9.65
N LEU A 4 -24.99 10.00 9.55
CA LEU A 4 -24.12 10.29 10.71
C LEU A 4 -22.81 10.92 10.22
N LEU A 5 -22.88 12.17 9.74
CA LEU A 5 -21.73 13.03 9.54
C LEU A 5 -22.09 14.44 10.00
N ALA A 6 -22.16 14.63 11.32
CA ALA A 6 -22.18 15.96 11.90
C ALA A 6 -20.73 16.50 12.00
N ARG A 7 -20.41 17.36 11.04
CA ARG A 7 -19.72 18.66 11.21
C ARG A 7 -18.32 18.69 11.87
N ALA A 8 -17.28 18.72 11.02
CA ALA A 8 -16.03 19.44 11.29
C ALA A 8 -15.50 20.06 9.97
N PRO A 9 -15.43 21.40 9.83
CA PRO A 9 -15.00 22.05 8.60
C PRO A 9 -13.48 22.15 8.60
N GLY A 10 -12.80 21.33 7.77
CA GLY A 10 -11.34 21.44 7.58
C GLY A 10 -10.62 20.13 7.24
N LEU A 11 -11.22 18.97 7.53
CA LEU A 11 -10.62 17.65 7.27
C LEU A 11 -11.16 16.95 6.01
N GLN A 12 -12.08 17.58 5.27
CA GLN A 12 -12.82 16.92 4.19
C GLN A 12 -11.98 16.58 2.95
N LEU A 13 -10.82 17.20 2.73
CA LEU A 13 -10.02 16.93 1.52
C LEU A 13 -9.01 15.78 1.68
N ARG A 14 -8.67 15.33 2.91
CA ARG A 14 -7.71 14.22 3.11
C ARG A 14 -8.34 12.85 3.28
N LEU A 15 -9.62 12.77 3.65
CA LEU A 15 -10.34 11.50 3.74
C LEU A 15 -10.98 11.09 2.41
N ALA A 16 -11.20 12.03 1.48
CA ALA A 16 -11.88 11.77 0.22
C ALA A 16 -11.09 10.87 -0.76
N GLN A 17 -9.75 10.80 -0.65
CA GLN A 17 -8.95 9.98 -1.56
C GLN A 17 -8.90 8.49 -1.17
N TRP A 18 -9.13 8.17 0.12
CA TRP A 18 -9.29 6.79 0.59
C TRP A 18 -10.74 6.28 0.47
N LEU A 19 -11.68 7.18 0.16
CA LEU A 19 -13.09 6.87 -0.08
C LEU A 19 -13.42 6.67 -1.56
N ILE A 20 -12.41 6.56 -2.43
CA ILE A 20 -12.62 6.15 -3.82
C ILE A 20 -12.92 4.64 -3.86
N GLN A 21 -14.21 4.33 -3.74
CA GLN A 21 -14.93 3.37 -4.58
C GLN A 21 -14.53 1.87 -4.55
N PRO A 22 -14.34 1.18 -3.40
CA PRO A 22 -14.28 -0.28 -3.47
C PRO A 22 -15.67 -0.90 -3.61
N TRP A 23 -16.78 -0.14 -3.71
CA TRP A 23 -18.11 -0.75 -3.68
C TRP A 23 -18.36 -1.69 -4.87
N HIS A 24 -17.92 -1.34 -6.08
CA HIS A 24 -18.04 -2.21 -7.26
C HIS A 24 -17.27 -3.54 -7.10
N LEU A 25 -16.17 -3.54 -6.33
CA LEU A 25 -15.40 -4.76 -6.02
C LEU A 25 -15.98 -5.49 -4.81
N ARG A 26 -16.47 -4.75 -3.81
CA ARG A 26 -16.98 -5.28 -2.55
C ARG A 26 -18.37 -5.89 -2.71
N SER A 27 -19.15 -5.42 -3.67
CA SER A 27 -20.43 -6.01 -4.05
C SER A 27 -20.28 -7.40 -4.67
N LEU A 28 -19.10 -7.74 -5.23
CA LEU A 28 -18.82 -9.08 -5.74
C LEU A 28 -18.67 -10.12 -4.61
N ILE A 29 -18.36 -9.69 -3.39
CA ILE A 29 -18.06 -10.58 -2.27
C ILE A 29 -19.35 -10.82 -1.47
N ASP A 30 -19.98 -11.97 -1.67
CA ASP A 30 -20.98 -12.48 -0.74
C ASP A 30 -20.28 -12.98 0.53
N HIS A 31 -20.60 -12.35 1.66
CA HIS A 31 -19.99 -12.66 2.97
C HIS A 31 -20.30 -14.09 3.45
N LYS A 32 -21.27 -14.75 2.80
CA LYS A 32 -21.66 -16.14 3.07
C LYS A 32 -20.98 -17.15 2.14
N ALA A 33 -20.32 -16.69 1.08
CA ALA A 33 -19.64 -17.58 0.13
C ALA A 33 -18.31 -18.09 0.71
N LEU A 34 -17.94 -19.32 0.33
CA LEU A 34 -16.65 -19.90 0.70
C LEU A 34 -15.51 -19.13 0.01
N PRO A 35 -14.31 -19.00 0.64
CA PRO A 35 -13.16 -18.32 0.03
C PRO A 35 -12.72 -18.91 -1.32
N THR A 36 -13.05 -20.18 -1.58
CA THR A 36 -12.73 -20.91 -2.82
C THR A 36 -13.76 -20.71 -3.93
N MET A 37 -14.89 -20.04 -3.66
CA MET A 37 -15.95 -19.86 -4.63
C MET A 37 -15.50 -18.94 -5.76
N LEU A 38 -15.82 -19.32 -7.01
CA LEU A 38 -15.52 -18.48 -8.17
C LEU A 38 -16.35 -17.20 -8.13
N LEU A 39 -15.66 -16.06 -8.24
CA LEU A 39 -16.27 -14.74 -8.33
C LEU A 39 -16.71 -14.50 -9.77
N ASN A 40 -17.95 -14.07 -9.96
CA ASN A 40 -18.44 -13.63 -11.25
C ASN A 40 -18.13 -12.15 -11.44
N TRP A 41 -17.13 -11.83 -12.27
CA TRP A 41 -16.71 -10.46 -12.52
C TRP A 41 -17.75 -9.72 -13.36
N THR A 42 -18.10 -8.50 -12.93
CA THR A 42 -18.91 -7.58 -13.72
C THR A 42 -17.99 -6.62 -14.49
N GLU A 43 -18.48 -6.09 -15.61
CA GLU A 43 -17.74 -5.11 -16.42
C GLU A 43 -17.35 -3.86 -15.60
N GLU A 44 -18.24 -3.42 -14.70
CA GLU A 44 -17.95 -2.32 -13.77
C GLU A 44 -16.79 -2.65 -12.83
N ALA A 45 -16.78 -3.85 -12.25
CA ALA A 45 -15.72 -4.26 -11.34
C ALA A 45 -14.37 -4.36 -12.06
N GLU A 46 -14.36 -4.87 -13.29
CA GLU A 46 -13.15 -4.95 -14.11
C GLU A 46 -12.60 -3.56 -14.47
N LEU A 47 -13.48 -2.63 -14.86
CA LEU A 47 -13.14 -1.24 -15.15
C LEU A 47 -12.50 -0.56 -13.92
N HIS A 48 -13.11 -0.71 -12.75
CA HIS A 48 -12.63 -0.10 -11.51
C HIS A 48 -11.33 -0.73 -11.03
N PHE A 49 -11.19 -2.05 -11.14
CA PHE A 49 -9.95 -2.76 -10.80
C PHE A 49 -8.78 -2.26 -11.66
N THR A 50 -9.00 -2.16 -12.97
CA THR A 50 -7.96 -1.75 -13.93
C THR A 50 -7.54 -0.29 -13.74
N ARG A 51 -8.47 0.58 -13.31
CA ARG A 51 -8.18 2.00 -13.08
C ARG A 51 -7.57 2.31 -11.71
N ALA A 52 -7.70 1.42 -10.73
CA ALA A 52 -7.22 1.66 -9.37
C ALA A 52 -5.72 2.03 -9.29
N PRO A 53 -4.79 1.38 -10.03
CA PRO A 53 -3.37 1.76 -10.01
C PRO A 53 -3.12 3.21 -10.46
N CYS A 54 -3.90 3.71 -11.43
CA CYS A 54 -3.79 5.08 -11.92
C CYS A 54 -4.30 6.12 -10.93
N GLN A 55 -5.07 5.70 -9.92
CA GLN A 55 -5.62 6.56 -8.87
C GLN A 55 -4.79 6.55 -7.58
N ALA A 56 -3.64 5.86 -7.59
CA ALA A 56 -2.72 5.84 -6.45
C ALA A 56 -2.40 7.28 -6.00
N PRO A 57 -2.32 7.54 -4.68
CA PRO A 57 -2.06 8.87 -4.18
C PRO A 57 -0.72 9.39 -4.68
N ALA A 58 -0.67 10.71 -4.94
CA ALA A 58 0.56 11.35 -5.39
C ALA A 58 1.69 11.15 -4.37
N LEU A 59 2.84 10.70 -4.86
CA LEU A 59 4.05 10.53 -4.08
C LEU A 59 4.68 11.90 -3.77
N GLY A 60 5.34 12.01 -2.61
CA GLY A 60 6.17 13.14 -2.25
C GLY A 60 7.46 13.16 -3.08
N ILE A 61 8.03 14.35 -3.26
CA ILE A 61 9.32 14.55 -3.93
C ILE A 61 10.44 14.26 -2.92
N ALA A 62 11.41 13.44 -3.29
CA ALA A 62 12.57 13.17 -2.43
C ALA A 62 13.38 14.44 -2.18
N GLN A 63 13.73 14.70 -0.91
CA GLN A 63 14.54 15.84 -0.49
C GLN A 63 15.80 15.33 0.23
N SER A 64 16.99 15.61 -0.31
CA SER A 64 18.26 15.09 0.22
C SER A 64 18.68 15.72 1.56
N ASP A 65 18.14 16.89 1.89
CA ASP A 65 18.37 17.62 3.14
C ASP A 65 17.60 17.02 4.33
N ARG A 66 16.69 16.07 4.08
CA ARG A 66 15.81 15.50 5.10
C ARG A 66 16.05 14.02 5.31
N PRO A 67 15.94 13.53 6.55
CA PRO A 67 16.07 12.11 6.82
C PRO A 67 14.91 11.33 6.20
N PHE A 68 15.24 10.15 5.68
CA PHE A 68 14.25 9.18 5.21
C PHE A 68 13.84 8.23 6.33
N VAL A 69 12.56 7.88 6.37
CA VAL A 69 12.00 6.84 7.22
C VAL A 69 11.57 5.67 6.35
N ARG A 70 11.92 4.45 6.75
CA ARG A 70 11.56 3.21 6.03
C ARG A 70 10.63 2.37 6.89
N TYR A 71 9.48 2.01 6.34
CA TYR A 71 8.59 1.01 6.91
C TYR A 71 8.66 -0.23 6.06
N ILE A 72 8.91 -1.38 6.68
CA ILE A 72 9.17 -2.64 5.98
C ILE A 72 8.31 -3.71 6.64
N HIS A 73 7.72 -4.56 5.82
CA HIS A 73 6.90 -5.67 6.26
C HIS A 73 7.20 -6.91 5.41
N GLU A 74 7.26 -8.07 6.07
CA GLU A 74 7.26 -9.37 5.41
C GLU A 74 5.90 -10.00 5.61
N HIS A 75 5.23 -10.34 4.51
CA HIS A 75 3.96 -11.03 4.55
C HIS A 75 3.83 -11.97 3.37
N LEU A 76 3.34 -13.18 3.62
CA LEU A 76 3.14 -14.21 2.60
C LEU A 76 4.37 -14.37 1.70
N ARG A 77 5.57 -14.35 2.27
CA ARG A 77 6.84 -14.55 1.55
C ARG A 77 7.18 -13.42 0.57
N CYS A 78 6.56 -12.26 0.75
CA CYS A 78 6.83 -11.04 0.02
C CYS A 78 7.27 -9.94 0.97
N MET A 79 8.29 -9.20 0.57
CA MET A 79 8.64 -7.92 1.16
C MET A 79 7.71 -6.85 0.58
N THR A 80 7.20 -6.00 1.46
CA THR A 80 6.63 -4.70 1.11
C THR A 80 7.34 -3.62 1.93
N ALA A 81 7.62 -2.49 1.31
CA ALA A 81 8.25 -1.37 1.99
C ALA A 81 7.72 -0.02 1.50
N CYS A 82 7.71 0.95 2.38
CA CYS A 82 7.38 2.35 2.07
C CYS A 82 8.52 3.24 2.56
N LEU A 83 9.07 4.02 1.65
CA LEU A 83 10.03 5.07 1.95
C LEU A 83 9.27 6.39 2.10
N MET A 84 9.47 7.06 3.23
CA MET A 84 8.76 8.29 3.59
C MET A 84 9.73 9.37 4.02
N GLN A 85 9.31 10.62 3.90
CA GLN A 85 9.99 11.79 4.45
C GLN A 85 8.99 12.75 5.09
N ASP A 86 9.47 13.63 5.96
CA ASP A 86 8.64 14.71 6.49
C ASP A 86 8.43 15.81 5.44
N HIS A 87 7.16 16.06 5.12
CA HIS A 87 6.72 17.16 4.26
C HIS A 87 5.77 18.07 5.04
N GLY A 88 6.35 19.05 5.72
CA GLY A 88 5.59 20.08 6.45
C GLY A 88 4.90 19.54 7.71
N GLY A 89 5.62 18.75 8.52
CA GLY A 89 5.13 18.18 9.77
C GLY A 89 4.29 16.91 9.63
N SER A 90 4.34 16.26 8.47
CA SER A 90 3.65 15.01 8.20
C SER A 90 4.52 14.12 7.32
N LEU A 91 4.69 12.86 7.73
CA LEU A 91 5.33 11.85 6.89
C LEU A 91 4.50 11.64 5.61
N ARG A 92 5.16 11.73 4.46
CA ARG A 92 4.58 11.43 3.15
C ARG A 92 5.36 10.32 2.45
N PRO A 93 4.66 9.36 1.81
CA PRO A 93 5.28 8.35 0.94
C PRO A 93 6.01 9.00 -0.23
N ILE A 94 7.28 8.66 -0.40
CA ILE A 94 8.13 9.01 -1.55
C ILE A 94 8.14 7.88 -2.56
N HIS A 95 8.22 6.64 -2.07
CA HIS A 95 8.27 5.45 -2.92
C HIS A 95 7.70 4.23 -2.20
N TYR A 96 7.05 3.36 -2.96
CA TYR A 96 6.62 2.04 -2.49
C TYR A 96 7.43 0.96 -3.17
N TYR A 97 7.87 -0.04 -2.41
CA TYR A 97 8.61 -1.18 -2.91
C TYR A 97 7.85 -2.45 -2.56
N SER A 98 7.89 -3.42 -3.46
CA SER A 98 7.45 -4.78 -3.18
C SER A 98 8.35 -5.75 -3.93
N GLY A 99 8.54 -6.93 -3.36
CA GLY A 99 9.39 -7.95 -3.96
C GLY A 99 9.17 -9.30 -3.30
N LYS A 100 9.20 -10.37 -4.09
CA LYS A 100 9.13 -11.73 -3.56
C LYS A 100 10.46 -12.10 -2.92
N LEU A 101 10.42 -12.73 -1.75
CA LEU A 101 11.64 -13.30 -1.15
C LEU A 101 12.16 -14.46 -2.01
N ASP A 102 13.47 -14.69 -2.02
CA ASP A 102 14.06 -15.83 -2.71
C ASP A 102 13.63 -17.16 -2.05
N LEU A 103 13.67 -18.26 -2.81
CA LEU A 103 13.15 -19.56 -2.36
C LEU A 103 13.83 -20.09 -1.10
N VAL A 104 15.12 -19.77 -0.90
CA VAL A 104 15.87 -20.20 0.28
C VAL A 104 15.31 -19.48 1.50
N THR A 105 15.16 -18.16 1.42
CA THR A 105 14.59 -17.36 2.51
C THR A 105 13.13 -17.74 2.79
N GLN A 106 12.34 -18.09 1.77
CA GLN A 106 10.95 -18.55 1.97
C GLN A 106 10.85 -19.78 2.88
N GLY A 107 11.86 -20.65 2.89
CA GLY A 107 11.95 -21.83 3.76
C GLY A 107 12.40 -21.53 5.19
N MET A 108 12.84 -20.30 5.49
CA MET A 108 13.35 -19.93 6.81
C MET A 108 12.26 -19.54 7.80
N ALA A 109 12.62 -19.48 9.09
CA ALA A 109 11.76 -18.97 10.15
C ALA A 109 11.36 -17.50 9.92
N PRO A 110 10.19 -17.05 10.43
CA PRO A 110 9.66 -15.70 10.17
C PRO A 110 10.62 -14.56 10.49
N CYS A 111 11.38 -14.63 11.60
CA CYS A 111 12.33 -13.59 11.96
C CYS A 111 13.46 -13.44 10.93
N LEU A 112 13.96 -14.55 10.36
CA LEU A 112 14.98 -14.52 9.32
C LEU A 112 14.44 -13.96 8.01
N ARG A 113 13.18 -14.30 7.65
CA ARG A 113 12.50 -13.69 6.51
C ARG A 113 12.33 -12.19 6.67
N ALA A 114 11.98 -11.72 7.87
CA ALA A 114 11.89 -10.30 8.17
C ALA A 114 13.24 -9.58 8.00
N VAL A 115 14.34 -10.18 8.47
CA VAL A 115 15.70 -9.65 8.28
C VAL A 115 16.04 -9.56 6.79
N GLN A 116 15.74 -10.60 6.01
CA GLN A 116 15.97 -10.59 4.56
C GLN A 116 15.10 -9.54 3.86
N ALA A 117 13.83 -9.41 4.24
CA ALA A 117 12.96 -8.37 3.73
C ALA A 117 13.53 -6.97 3.99
N VAL A 118 14.10 -6.73 5.18
CA VAL A 118 14.78 -5.48 5.50
C VAL A 118 15.99 -5.26 4.58
N HIS A 119 16.83 -6.27 4.40
CA HIS A 119 17.97 -6.19 3.49
C HIS A 119 17.56 -5.83 2.06
N LEU A 120 16.55 -6.51 1.50
CA LEU A 120 16.04 -6.24 0.15
C LEU A 120 15.47 -4.82 0.02
N ALA A 121 14.73 -4.34 1.03
CA ALA A 121 14.19 -2.98 1.03
C ALA A 121 15.29 -1.91 1.10
N LEU A 122 16.37 -2.16 1.86
CA LEU A 122 17.53 -1.28 1.91
C LEU A 122 18.25 -1.22 0.56
N GLN A 123 18.47 -2.38 -0.07
CA GLN A 123 19.06 -2.43 -1.40
C GLN A 123 18.21 -1.69 -2.44
N ALA A 124 16.90 -1.94 -2.47
CA ALA A 124 15.98 -1.30 -3.41
C ALA A 124 15.89 0.22 -3.24
N SER A 125 16.03 0.73 -2.01
CA SER A 125 15.99 2.17 -1.72
C SER A 125 17.37 2.86 -1.70
N SER A 126 18.46 2.11 -1.87
CA SER A 126 19.83 2.63 -1.74
C SER A 126 20.12 3.79 -2.70
N GLY A 127 19.80 3.64 -3.98
CA GLY A 127 20.04 4.67 -4.99
C GLY A 127 19.25 5.97 -4.78
N MET A 128 18.13 5.92 -4.04
CA MET A 128 17.35 7.11 -3.73
C MET A 128 17.85 7.83 -2.48
N VAL A 129 18.36 7.09 -1.49
CA VAL A 129 18.77 7.65 -0.19
C VAL A 129 20.24 8.05 -0.18
N LEU A 130 21.08 7.42 -0.99
CA LEU A 130 22.53 7.68 -1.07
C LEU A 130 22.93 8.51 -2.30
N GLY A 131 21.95 9.00 -3.07
CA GLY A 131 22.16 9.75 -4.31
C GLY A 131 22.94 11.04 -4.14
#